data_AF-A0A645D591-F1
#
_entry.id   AF-A0A645D591-F1
#
_cell.length_a   1.000
_cell.length_b   1.000
_cell.length_c   1.000
_cell.angle_alpha   90.00
_cell.angle_beta   90.00
_cell.angle_gamma   90.00
#
_symmetry.space_group_name_H-M   'P 1'
#
loop_
_entity.id
_entity.type
_entity.pdbx_description
1 polymer ?
#
loop_
_entity_poly.entity_id
_entity_poly.type
_entity_poly.pdbx_seq_one_letter_code
_entity_poly.pdbx_strand_id
1 'polypeptide(L)'
;MEWVKWAEEIALGPLKLLPEQFEKLQPDEFLKMWNGYKWRQEQEENRMAYFTAAAMSVHTKKPVSPKDLLKPLRQVKKRPVNRKEEEKYLREKFGLSGGE
;
A
#
# COMPACT_ATOMS: atom_id res chain seq x y z
N MET A 1 15.36 13.73 2.16
CA MET A 1 14.14 14.22 2.82
C MET A 1 12.84 13.69 2.21
N GLU A 2 12.83 13.11 1.00
CA GLU A 2 11.61 12.58 0.36
C GLU A 2 10.88 11.50 1.19
N TRP A 3 11.61 10.63 1.88
CA TRP A 3 11.03 9.57 2.73
C TRP A 3 10.18 10.11 3.88
N VAL A 4 10.64 11.16 4.59
CA VAL A 4 9.92 11.73 5.74
C VAL A 4 8.60 12.32 5.28
N LYS A 5 8.61 13.11 4.19
CA LYS A 5 7.39 13.72 3.64
C LYS A 5 6.37 12.67 3.23
N TRP A 6 6.82 11.60 2.55
CA TRP A 6 5.96 10.48 2.19
C TRP A 6 5.38 9.76 3.43
N ALA A 7 6.21 9.52 4.43
CA ALA A 7 5.80 8.83 5.65
C ALA A 7 4.84 9.68 6.49
N GLU A 8 5.05 10.99 6.56
CA GLU A 8 4.23 11.95 7.30
C GLU A 8 2.80 12.03 6.74
N GLU A 9 2.64 12.10 5.41
CA GLU A 9 1.32 12.06 4.76
C GLU A 9 0.53 10.80 5.13
N ILE A 10 1.21 9.65 5.18
CA ILE A 10 0.60 8.36 5.56
C ILE A 10 0.34 8.29 7.07
N ALA A 11 1.27 8.78 7.89
CA ALA A 11 1.19 8.76 9.34
C ALA A 11 -0.02 9.57 9.83
N LEU A 12 -0.14 10.82 9.36
CA LEU A 12 -1.17 11.75 9.82
C LEU A 12 -2.54 11.44 9.19
N GLY A 13 -2.56 10.97 7.94
CA GLY A 13 -3.81 10.65 7.24
C GLY A 13 -4.29 9.23 7.54
N PRO A 14 -3.90 8.22 6.73
CA PRO A 14 -4.32 6.83 6.88
C PRO A 14 -4.14 6.23 8.29
N LEU A 15 -2.97 6.45 8.92
CA LEU A 15 -2.66 5.86 10.22
C LEU A 15 -3.18 6.70 11.40
N LYS A 16 -3.61 7.95 11.16
CA LYS A 16 -4.15 8.87 12.16
C LYS A 16 -3.26 9.04 13.40
N LEU A 17 -1.95 9.02 13.19
CA LEU A 17 -0.98 9.31 14.23
C LEU A 17 -0.95 10.82 14.49
N LEU A 18 -0.70 11.22 15.73
CA LEU A 18 -0.31 12.58 16.05
C LEU A 18 1.14 12.85 15.59
N PRO A 19 1.52 14.11 15.30
CA PRO A 19 2.89 14.44 14.95
C PRO A 19 3.92 13.91 15.97
N GLU A 20 3.67 14.08 17.27
CA GLU A 20 4.63 13.61 18.28
C GLU A 20 4.72 12.08 18.37
N GLN A 21 3.66 11.36 17.95
CA GLN A 21 3.67 9.90 17.88
C GLN A 21 4.47 9.42 16.67
N PHE A 22 4.37 10.12 15.54
CA PHE A 22 5.12 9.81 14.34
C PHE A 22 6.62 10.07 14.52
N GLU A 23 7.00 11.19 15.15
CA GLU A 23 8.41 11.53 15.42
C GLU A 23 9.13 10.50 16.29
N LYS A 24 8.41 9.86 17.21
CA LYS A 24 8.96 8.83 18.12
C LYS A 24 9.01 7.45 17.49
N LEU A 25 8.38 7.25 16.34
CA LEU A 25 8.23 5.95 15.72
C LEU A 25 9.49 5.57 14.94
N GLN A 26 9.96 4.33 15.09
CA GLN A 26 11.04 3.84 14.24
C GLN A 26 10.52 3.57 12.81
N PRO A 27 11.38 3.74 11.78
CA PRO A 27 10.98 3.49 10.40
C PRO A 27 10.38 2.10 10.15
N ASP A 28 10.86 1.06 10.82
CA ASP A 28 10.35 -0.30 10.66
C ASP A 28 8.98 -0.48 11.35
N GLU A 29 8.78 0.12 12.51
CA GLU A 29 7.49 0.17 13.21
C GLU A 29 6.44 0.85 12.33
N PHE A 30 6.81 1.97 11.71
CA PHE A 30 5.94 2.70 10.80
C PHE A 30 5.53 1.83 9.62
N LEU A 31 6.49 1.13 9.00
CA LEU A 31 6.23 0.24 7.87
C LEU A 31 5.33 -0.94 8.27
N LYS A 32 5.52 -1.51 9.46
CA LYS A 32 4.65 -2.57 10.00
C LYS A 32 3.21 -2.06 10.17
N MET A 33 3.03 -0.87 10.74
CA MET A 33 1.72 -0.23 10.88
C MET A 33 1.06 0.03 9.53
N TRP A 34 1.81 0.59 8.57
CA TRP A 34 1.33 0.84 7.22
C TRP A 34 0.91 -0.44 6.50
N ASN A 35 1.69 -1.51 6.62
CA ASN A 35 1.34 -2.81 6.05
C ASN A 35 0.08 -3.40 6.70
N GLY A 36 -0.05 -3.30 8.02
CA GLY A 36 -1.27 -3.70 8.73
C GLY A 36 -2.50 -2.91 8.29
N TYR A 37 -2.36 -1.60 8.09
CA TYR A 37 -3.43 -0.77 7.55
C TYR A 37 -3.87 -1.21 6.16
N LYS A 38 -2.93 -1.38 5.22
CA LYS A 38 -3.24 -1.85 3.86
C LYS A 38 -3.94 -3.21 3.86
N TRP A 39 -3.48 -4.13 4.72
CA TRP A 39 -4.13 -5.43 4.87
C TRP A 39 -5.57 -5.28 5.37
N ARG A 40 -5.81 -4.49 6.41
CA ARG A 40 -7.18 -4.23 6.92
C ARG A 40 -8.06 -3.64 5.83
N GLN A 41 -7.57 -2.62 5.14
CA GLN A 41 -8.28 -1.95 4.06
C GLN A 41 -8.68 -2.94 2.96
N GLU A 42 -7.77 -3.83 2.55
CA GLU A 42 -8.07 -4.88 1.57
C GLU A 42 -9.17 -5.85 2.06
N GLN A 43 -9.14 -6.25 3.33
CA GLN A 43 -10.19 -7.11 3.91
C GLN A 43 -11.55 -6.41 3.92
N GLU A 44 -11.59 -5.11 4.23
CA GLU A 44 -12.83 -4.34 4.24
C GLU A 44 -13.41 -4.15 2.83
N GLU A 45 -12.56 -3.83 1.86
CA GLU A 45 -12.93 -3.74 0.45
C GLU A 45 -13.48 -5.08 -0.08
N ASN A 46 -12.83 -6.19 0.27
CA ASN A 46 -13.30 -7.54 -0.07
C ASN A 46 -14.70 -7.82 0.51
N ARG A 47 -14.89 -7.52 1.80
CA ARG A 47 -16.17 -7.71 2.50
C ARG A 47 -17.27 -6.85 1.88
N MET A 48 -16.97 -5.59 1.58
CA MET A 48 -17.92 -4.67 0.94
C MET A 48 -18.29 -5.14 -0.46
N ALA A 49 -17.29 -5.49 -1.29
CA ALA A 49 -17.52 -6.01 -2.62
C ALA A 49 -18.37 -7.29 -2.62
N TYR A 50 -18.19 -8.16 -1.63
CA TYR A 50 -19.03 -9.34 -1.44
C TYR A 50 -20.50 -8.97 -1.26
N PHE A 51 -20.82 -8.12 -0.28
CA PHE A 51 -22.21 -7.74 -0.01
C PHE A 51 -22.82 -6.92 -1.13
N THR A 52 -22.06 -6.00 -1.75
CA THR A 52 -22.52 -5.23 -2.90
C THR A 52 -22.82 -6.13 -4.09
N ALA A 53 -21.95 -7.09 -4.41
CA ALA A 53 -22.19 -8.04 -5.49
C ALA A 53 -23.45 -8.88 -5.24
N ALA A 54 -23.67 -9.34 -4.00
CA ALA A 54 -24.88 -10.06 -3.63
C ALA A 54 -26.13 -9.20 -3.82
N ALA A 55 -26.10 -7.94 -3.37
CA ALA A 55 -27.20 -7.01 -3.51
C ALA A 55 -27.50 -6.62 -4.97
N MET A 56 -26.47 -6.49 -5.81
CA MET A 56 -26.66 -6.15 -7.23
C MET A 56 -27.15 -7.35 -8.06
N SER A 57 -26.71 -8.56 -7.72
CA SER A 57 -26.95 -9.76 -8.52
C SER A 57 -28.43 -10.02 -8.76
N VAL A 58 -29.30 -9.73 -7.79
CA VAL A 58 -30.76 -9.91 -7.91
C VAL A 58 -31.40 -8.97 -8.93
N HIS A 59 -30.72 -7.88 -9.31
CA HIS A 59 -31.19 -6.89 -10.27
C HIS A 59 -30.58 -7.09 -11.68
N THR A 60 -29.79 -8.14 -11.88
CA THR A 60 -29.03 -8.37 -13.12
C THR A 60 -29.32 -9.74 -13.72
N LYS A 61 -29.28 -9.85 -15.06
CA LYS A 61 -29.48 -11.14 -15.76
C LYS A 61 -28.37 -12.16 -15.48
N LYS A 62 -27.17 -11.69 -15.16
CA LYS A 62 -26.01 -12.52 -14.80
C LYS A 62 -25.51 -12.05 -13.43
N PRO A 63 -25.25 -12.96 -12.47
CA PRO A 63 -24.72 -12.58 -11.16
C PRO A 63 -23.45 -11.74 -11.28
N VAL A 64 -23.36 -10.71 -10.44
CA VAL A 64 -22.18 -9.85 -10.34
C VAL A 64 -21.15 -10.55 -9.45
N SER A 65 -19.90 -10.65 -9.91
CA SER A 65 -18.81 -11.21 -9.11
C SER A 65 -18.14 -10.11 -8.27
N PRO A 66 -17.85 -10.36 -6.98
CA PRO A 66 -17.05 -9.44 -6.16
C PRO A 66 -15.68 -9.12 -6.81
N LYS A 67 -15.09 -10.10 -7.53
CA LYS A 67 -13.81 -9.92 -8.22
C LYS A 67 -13.90 -8.87 -9.33
N ASP A 68 -15.02 -8.81 -10.05
CA ASP A 68 -15.23 -7.86 -11.13
C ASP A 68 -15.39 -6.43 -10.59
N LEU A 69 -16.01 -6.29 -9.41
CA LEU A 69 -16.11 -5.00 -8.69
C LEU A 69 -14.74 -4.49 -8.21
N LEU A 70 -13.88 -5.39 -7.72
CA LEU A 70 -12.56 -5.02 -7.17
C LEU A 70 -11.50 -4.80 -8.25
N LYS A 71 -11.66 -5.37 -9.44
CA LYS A 71 -10.65 -5.34 -10.50
C LYS A 71 -10.20 -3.93 -10.88
N PRO A 72 -11.09 -2.93 -11.07
CA PRO A 72 -10.67 -1.55 -11.37
C PRO A 72 -9.89 -0.90 -10.24
N LEU A 73 -10.24 -1.19 -8.98
CA LEU A 73 -9.58 -0.63 -7.80
C LEU A 73 -8.16 -1.18 -7.61
N ARG A 74 -7.94 -2.44 -8.00
CA ARG A 74 -6.63 -3.12 -7.89
C ARG A 74 -5.70 -2.88 -9.06
N GLN A 75 -6.15 -2.23 -10.14
CA GLN A 75 -5.32 -1.86 -11.29
C GLN A 75 -4.45 -0.61 -11.03
N VAL A 76 -3.94 -0.45 -9.80
CA VAL A 76 -2.89 0.54 -9.54
C VAL A 76 -1.70 0.11 -10.40
N LYS A 77 -1.32 0.95 -11.36
CA LYS A 77 -0.12 0.77 -12.19
C LYS A 77 1.03 0.49 -11.24
N LYS A 78 1.46 -0.77 -11.14
CA LYS A 78 2.74 -1.10 -10.51
C LYS A 78 3.76 -0.31 -11.34
N ARG A 79 4.35 0.76 -10.77
CA ARG A 79 5.62 1.23 -11.31
C ARG A 79 6.51 -0.01 -11.32
N PRO A 80 7.07 -0.41 -12.46
CA PRO A 80 8.03 -1.50 -12.45
C PRO A 80 9.16 -1.05 -11.52
N VAL A 81 9.24 -1.67 -10.34
CA VAL A 81 10.37 -1.49 -9.44
C VAL A 81 11.54 -2.11 -10.17
N ASN A 82 12.32 -1.28 -10.86
CA ASN A 82 13.50 -1.74 -11.56
C ASN A 82 14.58 -1.99 -10.51
N ARG A 83 14.47 -3.13 -9.84
CA ARG A 83 15.36 -3.54 -8.74
C ARG A 83 16.84 -3.39 -9.09
N LYS A 84 17.21 -3.54 -10.37
CA LYS A 84 18.58 -3.34 -10.86
C LYS A 84 19.03 -1.88 -10.80
N GLU A 85 18.15 -0.93 -11.10
CA GLU A 85 18.45 0.51 -10.99
C GLU A 85 18.54 0.93 -9.53
N GLU A 86 17.66 0.43 -8.67
CA GLU A 86 17.73 0.68 -7.23
C GLU A 86 18.99 0.08 -6.60
N GLU A 87 19.35 -1.17 -6.94
CA GLU A 87 20.61 -1.78 -6.49
C GLU A 87 21.84 -1.03 -6.99
N LYS A 88 21.84 -0.55 -8.24
CA LYS A 88 22.95 0.24 -8.79
C LYS A 88 23.09 1.58 -8.05
N TYR A 89 21.98 2.28 -7.83
CA TYR A 89 21.95 3.53 -7.07
C TYR A 89 22.47 3.34 -5.63
N LEU A 90 22.05 2.26 -4.95
CA LEU A 90 22.50 1.95 -3.60
C LEU A 90 23.99 1.61 -3.56
N ARG A 91 24.50 0.83 -4.51
CA ARG A 91 25.93 0.48 -4.58
C ARG A 91 26.81 1.71 -4.79
N GLU A 92 26.43 2.61 -5.69
CA GLU A 92 27.14 3.90 -5.90
C GLU A 92 27.08 4.78 -4.65
N LYS A 93 25.90 4.93 -4.04
CA LYS A 93 25.70 5.84 -2.91
C LYS A 93 26.45 5.43 -1.64
N PHE A 94 26.59 4.13 -1.40
CA PHE A 94 27.25 3.59 -0.21
C PHE A 94 28.68 3.09 -0.46
N GLY A 95 29.24 3.33 -1.66
CA GLY A 95 30.62 2.94 -1.99
C GLY A 95 30.86 1.43 -1.95
N LEU A 96 29.81 0.62 -2.20
CA LEU A 96 29.86 -0.85 -2.14
C LEU A 96 30.40 -1.47 -3.44
N SER A 97 31.12 -0.70 -4.25
CA SER A 97 31.67 -1.12 -5.54
C SER A 97 32.99 -1.90 -5.46
N GLY A 98 33.50 -2.21 -4.26
CA GLY A 98 34.85 -2.78 -4.07
C GLY A 98 34.95 -3.92 -3.06
N GLY A 99 34.06 -4.92 -3.11
CA GLY A 99 34.25 -6.17 -2.37
C GLY A 99 34.63 -7.31 -3.31
N GLU A 100 35.93 -7.54 -3.47
CA GLU A 100 36.49 -8.88 -3.75
C GLU A 100 36.47 -9.73 -2.48
#